data_AF-A0A514MDC0-F1
#
_entry.id   AF-A0A514MDC0-F1
#
_cell.length_a   1.000
_cell.length_b   1.000
_cell.length_c   1.000
_cell.angle_alpha   90.00
_cell.angle_beta   90.00
_cell.angle_gamma   90.00
#
_symmetry.space_group_name_H-M   'P 1'
#
loop_
_entity.id
_entity.type
_entity.pdbx_description
1 polymer ?
#
loop_
_entity_poly.entity_id
_entity_poly.type
_entity_poly.pdbx_seq_one_letter_code
_entity_poly.pdbx_strand_id
1 'polypeptide(L)'
;DLLNDAEQSMMEYKTSIETLKKDSKYTLDKIAIGESDLQRGRTDLRATGKQIQSLISSIYKAESTAAGLVAQLRTIPTRQSLELRAEVASMASDLKNQRYVLEERINKISEYGVPV
;
A
#
# COMPACT_ATOMS: atom_id res chain seq x y z
N ASP A 1 -27.36 -26.01 53.19
CA ASP A 1 -26.39 -25.62 54.24
C ASP A 1 -25.64 -24.43 53.67
N LEU A 2 -25.78 -23.25 54.28
CA LEU A 2 -25.28 -21.98 53.73
C LEU A 2 -23.76 -21.99 53.50
N LEU A 3 -23.03 -22.80 54.27
CA LEU A 3 -21.59 -22.93 54.14
C LEU A 3 -21.20 -23.66 52.84
N ASN A 4 -21.90 -24.75 52.51
CA ASN A 4 -21.65 -25.53 51.29
C ASN A 4 -21.97 -24.72 50.02
N ASP A 5 -23.04 -23.92 50.05
CA ASP A 5 -23.42 -23.05 48.93
C ASP A 5 -22.38 -21.93 48.72
N ALA A 6 -21.80 -21.40 49.80
CA ALA A 6 -20.73 -20.42 49.75
C ALA A 6 -19.41 -21.01 49.23
N GLU A 7 -19.06 -22.23 49.64
CA GLU A 7 -17.87 -22.95 49.13
C GLU A 7 -17.99 -23.23 47.63
N GLN A 8 -19.14 -23.70 47.17
CA GLN A 8 -19.41 -23.93 45.75
C GLN A 8 -19.27 -22.63 44.94
N SER A 9 -19.88 -21.54 45.42
CA SER A 9 -19.78 -20.22 44.79
C SER A 9 -18.33 -19.73 44.72
N MET A 10 -17.52 -19.96 45.77
CA MET A 10 -16.10 -19.62 45.78
C MET A 10 -15.30 -20.41 44.73
N MET A 11 -15.57 -21.71 44.56
CA MET A 11 -14.89 -22.54 43.56
C MET A 11 -15.22 -22.12 42.12
N GLU A 12 -16.49 -21.81 41.86
CA GLU A 12 -16.94 -21.26 40.57
C GLU A 12 -16.28 -19.91 40.28
N TYR A 13 -16.20 -19.05 41.30
CA TYR A 13 -15.55 -17.75 41.19
C TYR A 13 -14.06 -17.89 40.90
N LYS A 14 -13.36 -18.79 41.60
CA LYS A 14 -11.94 -19.09 41.36
C LYS A 14 -11.70 -19.59 39.93
N THR A 15 -12.56 -20.48 39.44
CA THR A 15 -12.48 -21.02 38.06
C THR A 15 -12.71 -19.94 37.02
N SER A 16 -13.67 -19.04 37.27
CA SER A 16 -13.95 -17.88 36.43
C SER A 16 -12.75 -16.93 36.37
N ILE A 17 -12.11 -16.65 37.51
CA ILE A 17 -10.90 -15.81 37.57
C ILE A 17 -9.76 -16.41 36.75
N GLU A 18 -9.50 -17.71 36.86
CA GLU A 18 -8.40 -18.34 36.11
C GLU A 18 -8.66 -18.34 34.60
N THR A 19 -9.91 -18.54 34.18
CA THR A 19 -10.32 -18.38 32.78
C THR A 19 -10.07 -16.96 32.29
N LEU A 20 -10.52 -15.95 33.05
CA LEU A 20 -10.32 -14.53 32.71
C LEU A 20 -8.84 -14.16 32.62
N LYS A 21 -7.98 -14.68 33.51
CA LYS A 21 -6.53 -14.45 33.45
C LYS A 21 -5.93 -15.03 32.17
N LYS A 22 -6.33 -16.25 31.79
CA LYS A 22 -5.85 -16.90 30.57
C LYS A 22 -6.29 -16.13 29.33
N ASP A 23 -7.55 -15.74 29.25
CA ASP A 23 -8.11 -15.02 28.11
C ASP A 23 -7.53 -13.61 28.00
N SER A 24 -7.32 -12.94 29.14
CA SER A 24 -6.64 -11.64 29.19
C SER A 24 -5.21 -11.73 28.64
N LYS A 25 -4.42 -12.71 29.11
CA LYS A 25 -3.07 -12.93 28.60
C LYS A 25 -3.06 -13.19 27.09
N TYR A 26 -3.91 -14.12 26.64
CA TYR A 26 -4.04 -14.43 25.21
C TYR A 26 -4.37 -13.18 24.39
N THR A 27 -5.32 -12.37 24.86
CA THR A 27 -5.76 -11.16 24.16
C THR A 27 -4.64 -10.11 24.09
N LEU A 28 -3.89 -9.91 25.18
CA LEU A 28 -2.74 -9.00 25.21
C LEU A 28 -1.63 -9.45 24.26
N ASP A 29 -1.32 -10.75 24.24
CA ASP A 29 -0.33 -11.31 23.31
C ASP A 29 -0.76 -11.08 21.84
N LYS A 30 -2.07 -11.20 21.54
CA LYS A 30 -2.60 -10.95 20.19
C LYS A 30 -2.54 -9.48 19.80
N ILE A 31 -2.78 -8.55 20.73
CA ILE A 31 -2.63 -7.11 20.50
C ILE A 31 -1.18 -6.79 20.16
N ALA A 32 -0.21 -7.29 20.95
CA ALA A 32 1.20 -7.03 20.71
C ALA A 32 1.68 -7.52 19.32
N ILE A 33 1.19 -8.68 18.88
CA ILE A 33 1.46 -9.18 17.52
C ILE A 33 0.85 -8.25 16.47
N GLY A 34 -0.43 -7.89 16.63
CA GLY A 34 -1.14 -7.03 15.69
C GLY A 34 -0.51 -5.64 15.56
N GLU A 35 -0.07 -5.04 16.66
CA GLU A 35 0.64 -3.75 16.66
C GLU A 35 1.96 -3.82 15.91
N SER A 36 2.74 -4.89 16.13
CA SER A 36 4.01 -5.13 15.43
C SER A 36 3.80 -5.28 13.92
N ASP A 37 2.82 -6.09 13.51
CA ASP A 37 2.51 -6.31 12.10
C ASP A 37 1.99 -5.05 11.42
N LEU A 38 1.14 -4.26 12.12
CA LEU A 38 0.65 -2.97 11.62
C LEU A 38 1.81 -1.98 11.42
N GLN A 39 2.73 -1.90 12.39
CA GLN A 39 3.87 -1.00 12.30
C GLN A 39 4.81 -1.40 11.16
N ARG A 40 5.05 -2.71 10.97
CA ARG A 40 5.82 -3.23 9.83
C ARG A 40 5.13 -2.88 8.51
N GLY A 41 3.84 -3.18 8.39
CA GLY A 41 3.06 -2.87 7.19
C GLY A 41 3.07 -1.38 6.83
N ARG A 42 2.92 -0.48 7.80
CA ARG A 42 3.05 0.98 7.59
C ARG A 42 4.43 1.38 7.07
N THR A 43 5.48 0.75 7.60
CA THR A 43 6.87 1.01 7.18
C THR A 43 7.10 0.55 5.74
N ASP A 44 6.64 -0.65 5.40
CA ASP A 44 6.77 -1.22 4.06
C ASP A 44 5.98 -0.42 3.01
N LEU A 45 4.74 -0.02 3.34
CA LEU A 45 3.92 0.83 2.50
C LEU A 45 4.59 2.19 2.24
N ARG A 46 5.18 2.80 3.26
CA ARG A 46 5.89 4.07 3.13
C ARG A 46 7.13 3.94 2.24
N ALA A 47 7.95 2.91 2.46
CA ALA A 47 9.15 2.67 1.68
C ALA A 47 8.81 2.41 0.21
N THR A 48 7.83 1.53 -0.04
CA THR A 48 7.35 1.20 -1.39
C THR A 48 6.71 2.42 -2.06
N GLY A 49 5.93 3.20 -1.32
CA GLY A 49 5.36 4.45 -1.83
C GLY A 49 6.42 5.41 -2.35
N LYS A 50 7.55 5.59 -1.63
CA LYS A 50 8.64 6.45 -2.10
C LYS A 50 9.28 5.93 -3.38
N GLN A 51 9.42 4.61 -3.52
CA GLN A 51 9.89 4.00 -4.76
C GLN A 51 8.91 4.26 -5.91
N ILE A 52 7.61 4.16 -5.66
CA ILE A 52 6.57 4.49 -6.64
C ILE A 52 6.65 5.96 -7.06
N GLN A 53 6.80 6.91 -6.14
CA GLN A 53 6.97 8.34 -6.48
C GLN A 53 8.20 8.60 -7.36
N SER A 54 9.32 7.92 -7.07
CA SER A 54 10.53 7.99 -7.89
C SER A 54 10.29 7.43 -9.30
N LEU A 55 9.56 6.32 -9.40
CA LEU A 55 9.19 5.71 -10.68
C LEU A 55 8.25 6.61 -11.50
N ILE A 56 7.22 7.20 -10.86
CA ILE A 56 6.33 8.20 -11.48
C ILE A 56 7.15 9.35 -12.06
N SER A 57 8.10 9.88 -11.29
CA SER A 57 8.97 10.97 -11.74
C SER A 57 9.83 10.58 -12.95
N SER A 58 10.29 9.32 -12.99
CA SER A 58 11.08 8.80 -14.10
C SER A 58 10.24 8.59 -15.36
N ILE A 59 9.03 8.03 -15.20
CA ILE A 59 8.05 7.86 -16.30
C ILE A 59 7.65 9.23 -16.87
N TYR A 60 7.39 10.22 -16.01
CA TYR A 60 7.07 11.58 -16.45
C TYR A 60 8.16 12.18 -17.35
N LYS A 61 9.44 11.99 -17.00
CA LYS A 61 10.57 12.44 -17.84
C LYS A 61 10.61 11.70 -19.18
N ALA A 62 10.38 10.38 -19.16
CA ALA A 62 10.33 9.58 -20.38
C ALA A 62 9.17 10.01 -21.30
N GLU A 63 7.99 10.25 -20.75
CA GLU A 63 6.83 10.77 -21.47
C GLU A 63 7.12 12.14 -22.11
N SER A 64 7.73 13.06 -21.35
CA SER A 64 8.16 14.37 -21.88
C SER A 64 9.16 14.22 -23.03
N THR A 65 10.05 13.24 -22.95
CA THR A 65 11.06 12.98 -24.00
C THR A 65 10.38 12.43 -25.26
N ALA A 66 9.47 11.47 -25.10
CA ALA A 66 8.69 10.90 -26.20
C ALA A 66 7.83 11.97 -26.89
N ALA A 67 7.18 12.85 -26.13
CA ALA A 67 6.42 13.97 -26.66
C ALA A 67 7.30 14.95 -27.45
N GLY A 68 8.50 15.26 -26.95
CA GLY A 68 9.50 16.06 -27.66
C GLY A 68 9.93 15.43 -28.99
N LEU A 69 10.16 14.12 -29.01
CA LEU A 69 10.53 13.39 -30.22
C LEU A 69 9.39 13.36 -31.25
N VAL A 70 8.13 13.19 -30.82
CA VAL A 70 6.95 13.31 -31.70
C VAL A 70 6.89 14.70 -32.36
N ALA A 71 7.19 15.76 -31.60
CA ALA A 71 7.22 17.12 -32.13
C ALA A 71 8.35 17.32 -33.15
N GLN A 72 9.54 16.76 -32.92
CA GLN A 72 10.66 16.80 -33.86
C GLN A 72 10.36 16.01 -35.13
N LEU A 73 9.85 14.77 -35.03
CA LEU A 73 9.51 13.96 -36.20
C LEU A 73 8.45 14.61 -37.09
N ARG A 74 7.56 15.43 -36.51
CA ARG A 74 6.55 16.19 -37.27
C ARG A 74 7.15 17.20 -38.25
N THR A 75 8.38 17.68 -38.03
CA THR A 75 9.02 18.65 -38.94
C THR A 75 9.67 18.00 -40.15
N ILE A 76 9.77 16.66 -40.18
CA ILE A 76 10.38 15.90 -41.27
C ILE A 76 9.24 15.35 -42.14
N PRO A 77 9.15 15.70 -43.44
CA PRO A 77 8.04 15.25 -44.30
C PRO A 77 8.41 13.95 -45.04
N THR A 78 8.71 12.88 -44.31
CA THR A 78 9.00 11.56 -44.92
C THR A 78 8.07 10.47 -44.39
N ARG A 79 7.81 9.42 -45.19
CA ARG A 79 7.01 8.27 -44.73
C ARG A 79 7.57 7.62 -43.47
N GLN A 80 8.88 7.42 -43.42
CA GLN A 80 9.56 6.84 -42.25
C GLN A 80 9.35 7.69 -40.99
N SER A 81 9.42 9.02 -41.11
CA SER A 81 9.16 9.91 -39.97
C SER A 81 7.72 9.83 -39.47
N LEU A 82 6.75 9.61 -40.37
CA LEU A 82 5.35 9.43 -40.00
C LEU A 82 5.13 8.11 -39.24
N GLU A 83 5.73 7.02 -39.71
CA GLU A 83 5.69 5.71 -39.05
C GLU A 83 6.32 5.78 -37.65
N LEU A 84 7.53 6.34 -37.53
CA LEU A 84 8.18 6.56 -36.23
C LEU A 84 7.34 7.46 -35.30
N ARG A 85 6.70 8.50 -35.84
CA ARG A 85 5.87 9.39 -35.04
C ARG A 85 4.68 8.65 -34.43
N ALA A 86 4.06 7.74 -35.18
CA ALA A 86 2.95 6.92 -34.67
C ALA A 86 3.42 5.99 -33.54
N GLU A 87 4.57 5.35 -33.72
CA GLU A 87 5.17 4.45 -32.72
C GLU A 87 5.52 5.20 -31.43
N VAL A 88 6.25 6.31 -31.52
CA VAL A 88 6.63 7.12 -30.33
C VAL A 88 5.39 7.70 -29.63
N ALA A 89 4.35 8.08 -30.38
CA ALA A 89 3.09 8.54 -29.80
C ALA A 89 2.38 7.42 -29.02
N SER A 90 2.41 6.18 -29.53
CA SER A 90 1.90 5.01 -28.80
C SER A 90 2.68 4.79 -27.50
N MET A 91 4.01 4.81 -27.57
CA MET A 91 4.86 4.66 -26.38
C MET A 91 4.59 5.73 -25.32
N ALA A 92 4.40 6.99 -25.74
CA ALA A 92 4.06 8.08 -24.82
C ALA A 92 2.70 7.84 -24.14
N SER A 93 1.71 7.34 -24.89
CA SER A 93 0.40 6.98 -24.34
C SER A 93 0.49 5.85 -23.32
N ASP A 94 1.30 4.82 -23.61
CA ASP A 94 1.52 3.69 -22.70
C ASP A 94 2.18 4.13 -21.39
N LEU A 95 3.21 4.98 -21.48
CA LEU A 95 3.87 5.58 -20.31
C LEU A 95 2.88 6.39 -19.46
N LYS A 96 2.03 7.19 -20.10
CA LYS A 96 0.99 7.96 -19.39
C LYS A 96 0.02 7.06 -18.64
N ASN A 97 -0.43 5.97 -19.26
CA ASN A 97 -1.32 5.00 -18.64
C ASN A 97 -0.64 4.32 -17.43
N GLN A 98 0.62 3.90 -17.57
CA GLN A 98 1.40 3.34 -16.46
C GLN A 98 1.56 4.32 -15.30
N ARG A 99 1.84 5.60 -15.61
CA ARG A 99 1.96 6.66 -14.60
C ARG A 99 0.68 6.79 -13.79
N TYR A 100 -0.47 6.83 -14.45
CA TYR A 100 -1.77 6.96 -13.80
C TYR A 100 -2.06 5.79 -12.84
N VAL A 101 -1.77 4.55 -13.25
CA VAL A 101 -1.91 3.38 -12.38
C VAL A 101 -1.05 3.51 -11.11
N LEU A 102 0.17 4.02 -11.24
CA LEU A 102 1.06 4.24 -10.10
C LEU A 102 0.58 5.39 -9.20
N GLU A 103 0.05 6.47 -9.77
CA GLU A 103 -0.55 7.58 -9.02
C GLU A 103 -1.75 7.10 -8.19
N GLU A 104 -2.61 6.23 -8.73
CA GLU A 104 -3.71 5.61 -7.96
C GLU A 104 -3.20 4.77 -6.78
N ARG A 105 -2.07 4.07 -6.93
CA ARG A 105 -1.45 3.33 -5.83
C ARG A 105 -0.94 4.25 -4.72
N ILE A 106 -0.37 5.40 -5.06
CA ILE A 106 0.03 6.42 -4.07
C ILE A 106 -1.18 6.95 -3.29
N ASN A 107 -2.28 7.24 -4.00
CA ASN A 107 -3.51 7.70 -3.37
C ASN A 107 -4.02 6.65 -2.39
N LYS A 108 -4.02 5.37 -2.77
CA LYS A 108 -4.43 4.26 -1.89
C LYS A 108 -3.55 4.14 -0.64
N ILE A 109 -2.23 4.30 -0.77
CA ILE A 109 -1.32 4.28 0.40
C ILE A 109 -1.64 5.45 1.34
N SER A 110 -1.92 6.63 0.77
CA SER A 110 -2.28 7.82 1.54
C SER A 110 -3.61 7.68 2.27
N GLU A 111 -4.60 7.01 1.67
CA GLU A 111 -5.89 6.68 2.30
C GLU A 111 -5.74 5.80 3.55
N TYR A 112 -4.68 4.98 3.64
CA TYR A 112 -4.35 4.23 4.86
C TYR A 112 -3.70 5.09 5.96
N GLY A 113 -3.60 6.42 5.75
CA GLY A 113 -2.93 7.33 6.67
C GLY A 113 -1.41 7.14 6.71
N VAL A 114 -0.82 6.57 5.64
CA VAL A 114 0.63 6.39 5.51
C VAL A 114 1.18 7.52 4.64
N PRO A 115 2.04 8.40 5.18
CA PRO A 115 2.62 9.49 4.40
C PRO A 115 3.72 8.96 3.49
N VAL A 116 3.60 9.24 2.19
CA VAL A 116 4.58 8.86 1.17
C VAL A 116 5.47 10.04 0.81
#